data_AF-Q7X197-F1
#
_entry.id   AF-Q7X197-F1
#
_cell.length_a   1.000
_cell.length_b   1.000
_cell.length_c   1.000
_cell.angle_alpha   90.00
_cell.angle_beta   90.00
_cell.angle_gamma   90.00
#
_symmetry.space_group_name_H-M   'P 1'
#
loop_
_entity.id
_entity.type
_entity.pdbx_description
1 polymer ?
#
loop_
_entity_poly.entity_id
_entity_poly.type
_entity_poly.pdbx_seq_one_letter_code
_entity_poly.pdbx_strand_id
1 'polypeptide(L)' 'ITWPGSVRIAEFAFKWAKANNRKKIQCVHKANIMKMTDGLFLEAFREVAKKYPEIIAEDIIVDNCSMQLVRN' A
#
# COMPACT_ATOMS: atom_id res chain seq x y z
N ILE A 1 -11.59 8.10 -3.23
CA ILE A 1 -11.12 6.69 -3.22
C ILE A 1 -12.24 5.81 -3.77
N THR A 2 -11.96 4.91 -4.70
CA THR A 2 -12.92 3.91 -5.22
C THR A 2 -12.21 2.57 -5.33
N TRP A 3 -12.94 1.46 -5.17
CA TRP A 3 -12.35 0.11 -5.25
C TRP A 3 -11.59 -0.13 -6.57
N PRO A 4 -12.16 0.14 -7.77
CA PRO A 4 -11.43 -0.05 -9.02
C PRO A 4 -10.19 0.83 -9.13
N GLY A 5 -10.25 2.06 -8.61
CA GLY A 5 -9.10 2.96 -8.58
C GLY A 5 -7.96 2.43 -7.71
N SER A 6 -8.29 2.00 -6.49
CA SER A 6 -7.34 1.47 -5.50
C SER A 6 -6.69 0.17 -5.98
N VAL A 7 -7.45 -0.75 -6.56
CA VAL A 7 -6.92 -2.00 -7.11
C VAL A 7 -5.93 -1.71 -8.25
N ARG A 8 -6.27 -0.81 -9.18
CA ARG A 8 -5.38 -0.48 -10.31
C ARG A 8 -4.03 0.08 -9.85
N ILE A 9 -4.02 1.02 -8.90
CA ILE A 9 -2.76 1.62 -8.43
C ILE A 9 -1.94 0.61 -7.61
N ALA A 10 -2.58 -0.22 -6.79
CA ALA A 10 -1.90 -1.30 -6.08
C ALA A 10 -1.27 -2.30 -7.07
N GLU A 11 -2.01 -2.76 -8.08
CA GLU A 11 -1.48 -3.69 -9.09
C GLU A 11 -0.30 -3.08 -9.86
N PHE A 12 -0.38 -1.79 -10.19
CA PHE A 12 0.74 -1.07 -10.80
C PHE A 12 1.96 -1.08 -9.87
N ALA A 13 1.79 -0.74 -8.59
CA ALA A 13 2.89 -0.71 -7.62
C ALA A 13 3.57 -2.08 -7.46
N PHE A 14 2.79 -3.17 -7.34
CA PHE A 14 3.33 -4.52 -7.25
C PHE A 14 4.05 -4.96 -8.54
N LYS A 15 3.48 -4.69 -9.71
CA LYS A 15 4.15 -4.97 -11.00
C LYS A 15 5.47 -4.21 -11.12
N TRP A 16 5.48 -2.93 -10.76
CA TRP A 16 6.67 -2.10 -10.78
C TRP A 16 7.73 -2.62 -9.81
N ALA A 17 7.35 -2.97 -8.57
CA ALA A 17 8.26 -3.53 -7.58
C ALA A 17 8.90 -4.84 -8.06
N LYS A 18 8.11 -5.74 -8.63
CA LYS A 18 8.60 -7.00 -9.22
C LYS A 18 9.59 -6.74 -10.36
N ALA A 19 9.26 -5.84 -11.28
CA ALA A 19 10.13 -5.49 -12.41
C ALA A 19 11.45 -4.82 -11.97
N ASN A 20 11.44 -4.13 -10.83
CA ASN A 20 12.60 -3.42 -10.28
C ASN A 20 13.30 -4.19 -9.15
N ASN A 21 13.05 -5.50 -9.02
CA ASN A 21 13.63 -6.36 -7.99
C ASN A 21 13.46 -5.84 -6.55
N ARG A 22 12.41 -5.04 -6.29
CA ARG A 22 12.06 -4.59 -4.95
C ARG A 22 11.34 -5.71 -4.23
N LYS A 23 11.75 -5.98 -2.99
CA LYS A 23 11.23 -7.08 -2.17
C LYS A 23 10.15 -6.64 -1.18
N LYS A 24 9.89 -5.34 -1.08
CA LYS A 24 8.99 -4.76 -0.09
C LYS A 24 8.22 -3.58 -0.65
N ILE A 25 6.93 -3.50 -0.32
CA ILE A 25 6.05 -2.36 -0.57
C ILE A 25 5.37 -1.97 0.74
N GLN A 26 5.26 -0.66 0.95
CA GLN A 26 4.58 -0.05 2.09
C GLN A 26 3.36 0.74 1.59
N CYS A 27 2.17 0.37 2.06
CA CYS A 27 0.92 1.08 1.79
C CYS A 27 0.72 2.19 2.83
N VAL A 28 0.83 3.43 2.39
CA VAL A 28 0.68 4.61 3.26
C VAL A 28 -0.79 5.05 3.29
N HIS A 29 -1.36 5.22 4.49
CA HIS A 29 -2.78 5.58 4.65
C HIS A 29 -3.07 6.35 5.96
N LYS A 30 -4.33 6.75 6.18
CA LYS A 30 -4.86 7.30 7.44
C LYS A 30 -6.15 6.59 7.87
N ALA A 31 -6.26 5.29 7.59
CA ALA A 31 -7.41 4.45 7.93
C ALA A 31 -7.79 4.41 9.44
N ASN A 32 -6.89 4.83 10.33
CA ASN A 32 -7.21 5.01 11.75
C ASN A 32 -8.27 6.11 12.01
N ILE A 33 -8.30 7.14 11.15
CA ILE A 33 -9.30 8.23 11.19
C ILE A 33 -10.27 8.08 10.01
N MET A 34 -9.75 7.95 8.78
CA MET A 34 -10.53 7.88 7.55
C MET A 34 -10.95 6.44 7.23
N LYS A 35 -11.83 5.87 8.06
CA LYS A 35 -12.20 4.45 7.98
C LYS A 35 -12.82 4.05 6.64
N MET A 36 -13.70 4.87 6.06
CA MET A 36 -14.41 4.50 4.83
C MET A 36 -13.53 4.63 3.59
N THR A 37 -12.81 5.73 3.43
CA THR A 37 -11.99 5.96 2.24
C THR A 37 -10.68 5.20 2.33
N ASP A 38 -9.90 5.41 3.38
CA ASP A 38 -8.57 4.82 3.50
C ASP A 38 -8.63 3.37 3.94
N GLY A 39 -9.69 2.97 4.65
CA GLY A 39 -9.97 1.54 4.87
C GLY A 39 -10.22 0.81 3.56
N LEU A 40 -11.03 1.37 2.64
CA LEU A 40 -11.25 0.79 1.31
C LEU A 40 -9.96 0.72 0.48
N PHE A 41 -9.12 1.75 0.57
CA PHE A 41 -7.81 1.76 -0.10
C PHE A 41 -6.88 0.67 0.45
N LEU A 42 -6.78 0.55 1.77
CA LEU A 42 -5.96 -0.45 2.45
C LEU A 42 -6.46 -1.87 2.17
N GLU A 43 -7.77 -2.10 2.16
CA GLU A 43 -8.36 -3.39 1.82
C GLU A 43 -8.02 -3.79 0.37
N ALA A 44 -8.20 -2.88 -0.59
CA ALA A 44 -7.82 -3.13 -1.98
C ALA A 44 -6.31 -3.44 -2.14
N PHE A 45 -5.44 -2.74 -1.40
CA PHE A 45 -4.01 -3.04 -1.37
C PHE A 45 -3.74 -4.46 -0.86
N ARG A 46 -4.38 -4.86 0.25
CA ARG A 46 -4.24 -6.20 0.85
C ARG A 46 -4.75 -7.29 -0.09
N GLU A 47 -5.86 -7.07 -0.80
CA GLU A 47 -6.36 -8.02 -1.80
C GLU A 47 -5.38 -8.21 -2.96
N VAL A 48 -4.76 -7.13 -3.46
CA VAL A 48 -3.75 -7.23 -4.52
C VAL A 48 -2.48 -7.92 -4.01
N ALA A 49 -2.06 -7.65 -2.77
CA ALA A 49 -0.87 -8.25 -2.17
C ALA A 49 -0.91 -9.79 -2.17
N LYS A 50 -2.10 -10.40 -2.03
CA LYS A 50 -2.28 -11.86 -2.12
C LYS A 50 -1.80 -12.47 -3.45
N LYS A 51 -1.75 -11.68 -4.52
CA LYS A 51 -1.29 -12.11 -5.85
C LYS A 51 0.24 -12.10 -6.00
N TYR A 52 0.97 -11.52 -5.04
CA TYR A 52 2.43 -11.33 -5.08
C TYR A 52 3.08 -11.82 -3.77
N PRO A 53 2.98 -13.12 -3.44
CA PRO A 53 3.52 -13.66 -2.18
C PRO A 53 5.04 -13.49 -2.02
N GLU A 54 5.76 -13.23 -3.12
CA GLU A 54 7.20 -12.97 -3.13
C GLU A 54 7.60 -11.53 -2.71
N ILE A 55 6.63 -10.63 -2.56
CA ILE A 55 6.85 -9.23 -2.15
C ILE A 55 6.25 -9.03 -0.75
N ILE A 56 7.08 -8.56 0.19
CA ILE A 56 6.64 -8.18 1.53
C ILE A 56 5.71 -6.97 1.42
N ALA A 57 4.45 -7.15 1.79
CA ALA A 57 3.44 -6.10 1.79
C ALA A 57 3.14 -5.67 3.22
N GLU A 58 3.46 -4.42 3.55
CA GLU A 58 3.18 -3.81 4.85
C GLU A 58 2.36 -2.53 4.68
N ASP A 59 1.80 -2.03 5.78
CA ASP A 59 1.12 -0.74 5.83
C ASP A 59 1.65 0.15 6.95
N ILE A 60 1.50 1.47 6.78
CA ILE A 60 1.95 2.48 7.73
C ILE A 60 1.03 3.70 7.67
N ILE A 61 0.74 4.29 8.83
CA ILE A 61 0.01 5.55 8.89
C ILE A 61 0.87 6.71 8.36
N VAL A 62 0.28 7.63 7.59
CA VAL A 62 1.00 8.68 6.83
C VAL A 62 1.88 9.58 7.70
N ASP A 63 1.47 9.88 8.93
CA ASP A 63 2.24 10.64 9.91
C ASP A 63 3.48 9.89 10.39
N ASN A 64 3.34 8.60 10.70
CA ASN A 64 4.50 7.76 11.02
C ASN A 64 5.40 7.60 9.79
N CYS A 65 4.84 7.43 8.60
CA CYS A 65 5.61 7.35 7.35
C CYS A 65 6.49 8.58 7.16
N SER A 66 5.92 9.79 7.25
CA SER A 66 6.66 11.04 7.14
C SER A 66 7.78 11.14 8.18
N MET A 67 7.52 10.76 9.44
CA MET A 67 8.55 10.74 10.47
C MET A 67 9.69 9.76 10.12
N GLN A 68 9.36 8.54 9.68
CA GLN A 68 10.35 7.52 9.33
C GLN A 68 11.20 7.94 8.12
N LEU A 69 10.62 8.65 7.15
CA LEU A 69 11.33 9.15 5.96
C LEU A 69 12.32 10.28 6.27
N VAL A 70 12.12 11.03 7.36
CA VAL A 70 13.05 12.10 7.78
C VAL A 70 14.10 11.59 8.75
N ARG A 71 13.73 10.64 9.62
CA ARG A 71 14.63 10.11 10.65
C ARG A 71 15.66 9.13 10.11
N ASN A 72 15.36 8.44 8.99
CA ASN A 72 16.20 7.37 8.42
C ASN A 72 16.84 7.79 7.11
#